data_AF-A0A443S798-F1
#
_entry.id   AF-A0A443S798-F1
#
_cell.length_a   1.000
_cell.length_b   1.000
_cell.length_c   1.000
_cell.angle_alpha   90.00
_cell.angle_beta   90.00
_cell.angle_gamma   90.00
#
_symmetry.space_group_name_H-M   'P 1'
#
loop_
_entity.id
_entity.type
_entity.pdbx_description
1 polymer ?
#
loop_
_entity_poly.entity_id
_entity_poly.type
_entity_poly.pdbx_seq_one_letter_code
_entity_poly.pdbx_strand_id
1 'polypeptide(L)'
;TLGRQGNASVLKSIENKIKTKTKCNIIKVLIPEIKPYLLNAFNDSIDAWVQTSCPRLSIDWGNEFVKKPLLTPYELNLALNMVKGTENNGIKLSNRNDVSLYPMDFYSTNSLGDWTPNHKCNCTCSCDEQKG
;
A
#
# COMPACT_ATOMS: atom_id res chain seq x y z
N THR A 1 -13.58 11.10 -8.64
CA THR A 1 -13.86 9.68 -8.30
C THR A 1 -15.14 9.61 -7.50
N LEU A 2 -15.86 8.49 -7.55
CA LEU A 2 -17.04 8.26 -6.71
C LEU A 2 -16.61 8.36 -5.23
N GLY A 3 -17.21 9.33 -4.54
CA GLY A 3 -17.16 9.59 -3.09
C GLY A 3 -15.82 9.37 -2.38
N ARG A 4 -14.95 10.38 -2.25
CA ARG A 4 -13.83 10.48 -1.26
C ARG A 4 -13.00 9.19 -0.99
N GLN A 5 -12.97 8.23 -1.90
CA GLN A 5 -12.34 6.92 -1.67
C GLN A 5 -10.81 6.97 -1.75
N GLY A 6 -10.26 7.94 -2.48
CA GLY A 6 -8.83 8.15 -2.59
C GLY A 6 -8.31 9.08 -1.50
N ASN A 7 -7.18 8.73 -0.89
CA ASN A 7 -6.47 9.58 0.06
C ASN A 7 -5.18 10.13 -0.56
N ALA A 8 -5.11 11.45 -0.74
CA ALA A 8 -3.97 12.13 -1.35
C ALA A 8 -2.69 12.05 -0.50
N SER A 9 -2.83 11.99 0.83
CA SER A 9 -1.69 11.83 1.74
C SER A 9 -1.06 10.45 1.59
N VAL A 10 -1.87 9.39 1.51
CA VAL A 10 -1.40 8.02 1.25
C VAL A 10 -0.70 7.92 -0.10
N LEU A 11 -1.28 8.51 -1.15
CA LEU A 11 -0.64 8.53 -2.47
C LEU A 11 0.73 9.23 -2.43
N LYS A 12 0.83 10.39 -1.76
CA LYS A 12 2.09 11.13 -1.62
C LYS A 12 3.13 10.34 -0.80
N SER A 13 2.71 9.68 0.28
CA SER A 13 3.59 8.81 1.07
C SER A 13 4.16 7.68 0.20
N ILE A 14 3.31 6.98 -0.54
CA ILE A 14 3.71 5.91 -1.47
C ILE A 14 4.69 6.42 -2.52
N GLU A 15 4.39 7.55 -3.17
CA GLU A 15 5.29 8.13 -4.18
C GLU A 15 6.68 8.41 -3.61
N ASN A 16 6.75 9.03 -2.44
CA ASN A 16 8.02 9.34 -1.78
C ASN A 16 8.80 8.07 -1.41
N LYS A 17 8.11 7.05 -0.89
CA LYS A 17 8.73 5.78 -0.50
C LYS A 17 9.30 5.03 -1.71
N ILE A 18 8.56 4.97 -2.82
CA ILE A 18 9.06 4.34 -4.05
C ILE A 18 10.28 5.10 -4.56
N LYS A 19 10.22 6.44 -4.65
CA LYS A 19 11.34 7.26 -5.13
C LYS A 19 12.60 7.15 -4.26
N THR A 20 12.44 6.94 -2.96
CA THR A 20 13.57 6.86 -2.02
C THR A 20 14.15 5.45 -1.90
N LYS A 21 13.33 4.41 -2.06
CA LYS A 21 13.76 3.01 -1.87
C LYS A 21 14.05 2.27 -3.17
N THR A 22 13.55 2.74 -4.31
CA THR A 22 13.70 2.05 -5.60
C THR A 22 14.06 3.02 -6.72
N LYS A 23 14.40 2.47 -7.89
CA LYS A 23 14.59 3.22 -9.14
C LYS A 23 13.38 3.09 -10.08
N CYS A 24 12.24 2.64 -9.56
CA CYS A 24 11.06 2.38 -10.37
C CYS A 24 10.41 3.68 -10.84
N ASN A 25 9.95 3.68 -12.10
CA ASN A 25 9.11 4.74 -12.63
C ASN A 25 7.68 4.61 -12.08
N ILE A 26 7.07 5.75 -11.75
CA ILE A 26 5.71 5.79 -11.17
C ILE A 26 4.75 6.37 -12.21
N ILE A 27 3.69 5.62 -12.51
CA ILE A 27 2.58 6.09 -13.34
C ILE A 27 1.35 6.21 -12.46
N LYS A 28 0.74 7.41 -12.45
CA LYS A 28 -0.51 7.67 -11.74
C LYS A 28 -1.68 7.42 -12.67
N VAL A 29 -2.55 6.50 -12.28
CA VAL A 29 -3.77 6.19 -13.02
C VAL A 29 -4.97 6.52 -12.12
N LEU A 30 -5.86 7.38 -12.64
CA LEU A 30 -7.12 7.70 -11.99
C LEU A 30 -8.25 7.03 -12.77
N ILE A 31 -8.87 6.01 -12.18
CA ILE A 31 -10.00 5.29 -12.77
C ILE A 31 -11.17 5.25 -11.78
N PRO A 32 -12.43 5.36 -12.27
CA PRO A 32 -13.60 5.35 -11.41
C PRO A 32 -13.89 3.97 -10.80
N GLU A 33 -13.49 2.90 -11.49
CA GLU A 33 -13.66 1.51 -11.10
C GLU A 33 -12.48 0.71 -11.65
N ILE A 34 -11.90 -0.19 -10.84
CA ILE A 34 -10.84 -1.08 -11.28
C ILE A 34 -11.49 -2.32 -11.90
N LYS A 35 -11.13 -2.61 -13.15
CA LYS A 35 -11.57 -3.82 -13.86
C LYS A 35 -10.34 -4.58 -14.39
N PRO A 36 -10.31 -5.92 -14.33
CA PRO A 36 -9.15 -6.70 -14.77
C PRO A 36 -8.68 -6.37 -16.19
N TYR A 37 -9.61 -6.23 -17.14
CA TYR A 37 -9.27 -5.92 -18.53
C TYR A 37 -8.62 -4.53 -18.70
N LEU A 38 -8.95 -3.54 -17.85
CA LEU A 38 -8.35 -2.21 -17.91
C LEU A 38 -6.88 -2.25 -17.49
N LEU A 39 -6.57 -3.04 -16.45
CA LEU A 39 -5.19 -3.19 -15.97
C LEU A 39 -4.37 -4.07 -16.92
N ASN A 40 -4.95 -5.15 -17.45
CA ASN A 40 -4.27 -6.04 -18.39
C ASN A 40 -3.95 -5.36 -19.73
N ALA A 41 -4.67 -4.30 -20.12
CA ALA A 41 -4.38 -3.53 -21.34
C ALA A 41 -2.96 -2.92 -21.36
N PHE A 42 -2.35 -2.75 -20.20
CA PHE A 42 -0.97 -2.25 -20.08
C PHE A 42 0.10 -3.34 -20.27
N ASN A 43 -0.30 -4.61 -20.42
CA ASN A 43 0.57 -5.74 -20.73
C ASN A 43 1.86 -5.78 -19.90
N ASP A 44 3.02 -5.77 -20.56
CA ASP A 44 4.34 -5.83 -19.94
C ASP A 44 4.96 -4.44 -19.72
N SER A 45 4.20 -3.36 -19.94
CA SER A 45 4.63 -2.00 -19.60
C SER A 45 4.52 -1.67 -18.11
N ILE A 46 3.83 -2.52 -17.33
CA ILE A 46 3.67 -2.38 -15.88
C ILE A 46 4.12 -3.67 -15.19
N ASP A 47 4.96 -3.54 -14.16
CA ASP A 47 5.45 -4.66 -13.37
C ASP A 47 4.57 -4.97 -12.16
N ALA A 48 3.97 -3.94 -11.56
CA ALA A 48 3.10 -4.07 -10.39
C ALA A 48 2.13 -2.89 -10.29
N TRP A 49 0.96 -3.15 -9.71
CA TRP A 49 -0.07 -2.16 -9.40
C TRP A 49 -0.16 -1.93 -7.89
N VAL A 50 -0.50 -0.70 -7.50
CA VAL A 50 -0.78 -0.36 -6.10
C VAL A 50 -2.14 0.31 -6.02
N GLN A 51 -3.08 -0.30 -5.31
CA GLN A 51 -4.41 0.25 -5.10
C GLN A 51 -4.41 1.18 -3.88
N THR A 52 -4.65 2.47 -4.09
CA THR A 52 -4.69 3.47 -2.99
C THR A 52 -6.09 3.82 -2.49
N SER A 53 -7.13 3.27 -3.13
CA SER A 53 -8.54 3.39 -2.76
C SER A 53 -8.99 2.20 -1.91
N CYS A 54 -10.31 2.02 -1.71
CA CYS A 54 -10.89 0.91 -0.93
C CYS A 54 -10.23 -0.45 -1.25
N PRO A 55 -9.51 -1.09 -0.30
CA PRO A 55 -8.66 -2.25 -0.59
C PRO A 55 -9.43 -3.56 -0.83
N ARG A 56 -10.77 -3.50 -0.82
CA ARG A 56 -11.65 -4.66 -1.06
C ARG A 56 -11.25 -5.42 -2.33
N LEU A 57 -10.88 -4.74 -3.41
CA LEU A 57 -10.54 -5.40 -4.68
C LEU A 57 -9.21 -6.16 -4.63
N SER A 58 -8.17 -5.58 -4.03
CA SER A 58 -6.86 -6.24 -3.87
C SER A 58 -6.92 -7.42 -2.90
N ILE A 59 -7.79 -7.35 -1.88
CA ILE A 59 -7.95 -8.42 -0.88
C ILE A 59 -8.91 -9.51 -1.35
N ASP A 60 -10.08 -9.15 -1.88
CA ASP A 60 -11.13 -10.11 -2.23
C ASP A 60 -10.87 -10.80 -3.58
N TRP A 61 -10.16 -10.14 -4.50
CA TRP A 61 -10.01 -10.60 -5.87
C TRP A 61 -8.61 -10.41 -6.47
N GLY A 62 -7.57 -10.17 -5.66
CA GLY A 62 -6.20 -9.94 -6.17
C GLY A 62 -5.69 -11.02 -7.14
N ASN A 63 -6.08 -12.27 -6.93
CA ASN A 63 -5.73 -13.41 -7.79
C ASN A 63 -6.49 -13.44 -9.13
N GLU A 64 -7.68 -12.82 -9.20
CA GLU A 64 -8.52 -12.78 -10.41
C GLU A 64 -8.19 -11.58 -11.30
N PHE A 65 -7.46 -10.58 -10.79
CA PHE A 65 -7.44 -9.26 -11.41
C PHE A 65 -6.34 -9.03 -12.46
N VAL A 66 -5.20 -9.72 -12.46
CA VAL A 66 -4.09 -9.31 -13.35
C VAL A 66 -2.99 -10.36 -13.55
N LYS A 67 -2.38 -10.35 -14.74
CA LYS A 67 -1.07 -11.01 -15.04
C LYS A 67 0.07 -10.48 -14.14
N LYS A 68 -0.12 -9.32 -13.53
CA LYS A 68 0.84 -8.57 -12.70
C LYS A 68 0.27 -8.39 -11.28
N PRO A 69 1.08 -8.34 -10.22
CA PRO A 69 0.57 -8.18 -8.85
C PRO A 69 -0.21 -6.87 -8.64
N LEU A 70 -1.33 -6.93 -7.91
CA LEU A 70 -2.12 -5.77 -7.44
C LEU A 70 -2.03 -5.66 -5.92
N LEU A 71 -1.15 -4.78 -5.44
CA LEU A 71 -0.81 -4.61 -4.03
C LEU A 71 -1.71 -3.58 -3.34
N THR A 72 -1.96 -3.77 -2.06
CA THR A 72 -2.40 -2.73 -1.13
C THR A 72 -1.23 -1.82 -0.73
N PRO A 73 -1.50 -0.64 -0.12
CA PRO A 73 -0.45 0.20 0.43
C PRO A 73 0.37 -0.50 1.51
N TYR A 74 -0.26 -1.36 2.31
CA TYR A 74 0.44 -2.16 3.32
C TYR A 74 1.43 -3.13 2.67
N GLU A 75 0.99 -3.91 1.68
CA GLU A 75 1.84 -4.88 0.97
C GLU A 75 3.00 -4.20 0.24
N LEU A 76 2.79 -3.01 -0.33
CA LEU A 76 3.89 -2.22 -0.88
C LEU A 76 4.92 -1.87 0.21
N ASN A 77 4.47 -1.39 1.37
CA ASN A 77 5.39 -1.03 2.46
C ASN A 77 6.14 -2.25 2.99
N LEU A 78 5.50 -3.41 3.01
CA LEU A 78 6.11 -4.68 3.34
C LEU A 78 7.19 -5.06 2.30
N ALA A 79 6.87 -4.98 1.02
CA ALA A 79 7.81 -5.24 -0.08
C ALA A 79 9.02 -4.29 -0.09
N LEU A 80 8.83 -3.05 0.39
CA LEU A 80 9.89 -2.05 0.55
C LEU A 80 10.66 -2.16 1.88
N ASN A 81 10.38 -3.18 2.71
CA ASN A 81 10.96 -3.35 4.04
C ASN A 81 10.77 -2.11 4.96
N MET A 82 9.61 -1.46 4.87
CA MET A 82 9.26 -0.27 5.66
C MET A 82 8.32 -0.56 6.84
N VAL A 83 7.93 -1.82 7.02
CA VAL A 83 7.15 -2.28 8.17
C VAL A 83 8.12 -2.85 9.22
N LYS A 84 8.11 -2.31 10.44
CA LYS A 84 8.98 -2.78 11.53
C LYS A 84 8.65 -4.23 11.91
N GLY A 85 9.65 -5.13 11.89
CA GLY A 85 9.51 -6.54 12.32
C GLY A 85 9.86 -7.62 11.29
N THR A 86 10.40 -7.27 10.12
CA THR A 86 10.83 -8.22 9.08
C THR A 86 12.32 -8.56 9.18
N GLU A 87 12.68 -9.85 9.12
CA GLU A 87 14.07 -10.35 9.13
C GLU A 87 14.47 -10.97 7.77
N ASN A 88 15.78 -11.14 7.56
CA ASN A 88 16.48 -11.38 6.29
C ASN A 88 16.14 -12.66 5.48
N ASN A 89 15.10 -13.43 5.85
CA ASN A 89 14.86 -14.76 5.24
C ASN A 89 13.39 -15.05 4.83
N GLY A 90 12.61 -14.01 4.57
CA GLY A 90 11.22 -14.14 4.12
C GLY A 90 10.23 -13.48 5.07
N ILE A 91 9.00 -13.35 4.59
CA ILE A 91 7.99 -12.47 5.20
C ILE A 91 7.60 -12.98 6.60
N LYS A 92 8.15 -12.35 7.65
CA LYS A 92 7.60 -12.42 9.01
C LYS A 92 6.62 -11.26 9.17
N LEU A 93 5.33 -11.55 8.99
CA LEU A 93 4.25 -10.54 8.95
C LEU A 93 4.04 -9.81 10.30
N SER A 94 4.57 -10.36 11.41
CA SER A 94 4.80 -9.65 12.67
C SER A 94 5.70 -10.49 13.61
N ASN A 95 6.40 -9.82 14.55
CA ASN A 95 7.04 -10.45 15.72
C ASN A 95 6.12 -10.44 16.95
N ARG A 96 4.83 -10.10 16.77
CA ARG A 96 3.88 -10.02 17.88
C ARG A 96 2.92 -11.20 17.83
N ASN A 97 2.79 -11.90 18.96
CA ASN A 97 1.88 -13.05 19.09
C ASN A 97 0.39 -12.66 19.06
N ASP A 98 0.05 -11.37 19.02
CA ASP A 98 -1.31 -10.82 19.11
C ASP A 98 -1.85 -10.26 17.78
N VAL A 99 -1.04 -10.16 16.72
CA VAL A 99 -1.46 -9.61 15.43
C VAL A 99 -1.62 -10.74 14.41
N SER A 100 -2.87 -11.02 14.02
CA SER A 100 -3.15 -11.91 12.90
C SER A 100 -2.40 -11.44 11.66
N LEU A 101 -1.87 -12.37 10.86
CA LEU A 101 -0.93 -12.24 9.73
C LEU A 101 -1.17 -11.10 8.72
N TYR A 102 -2.30 -10.38 8.78
CA TYR A 102 -2.56 -9.20 7.99
C TYR A 102 -3.43 -8.23 8.83
N PRO A 103 -2.97 -6.99 9.12
CA PRO A 103 -3.59 -6.14 10.13
C PRO A 103 -5.00 -5.65 9.78
N MET A 104 -5.40 -5.73 8.50
CA MET A 104 -6.71 -5.26 8.00
C MET A 104 -7.07 -3.84 8.49
N ASP A 105 -6.08 -2.98 8.69
CA ASP A 105 -6.20 -1.72 9.43
C ASP A 105 -6.37 -0.49 8.53
N PHE A 106 -6.73 -0.68 7.26
CA PHE A 106 -6.74 0.38 6.25
C PHE A 106 -7.56 1.62 6.67
N TYR A 107 -8.72 1.45 7.31
CA TYR A 107 -9.52 2.58 7.80
C TYR A 107 -9.34 2.87 9.30
N SER A 108 -8.40 2.20 9.97
CA SER A 108 -8.14 2.40 11.40
C SER A 108 -7.52 3.77 11.69
N THR A 109 -7.94 4.40 12.77
CA THR A 109 -7.30 5.61 13.33
C THR A 109 -6.04 5.28 14.10
N ASN A 110 -5.91 4.05 14.60
CA ASN A 110 -4.74 3.51 15.27
C ASN A 110 -4.07 2.45 14.39
N SER A 111 -3.82 2.83 13.13
CA SER A 111 -3.15 1.98 12.15
C SER A 111 -1.64 1.92 12.38
N LEU A 112 -1.02 0.89 11.82
CA LEU A 112 0.41 0.61 11.96
C LEU A 112 1.32 1.63 11.24
N GLY A 113 0.78 2.42 10.32
CA GLY A 113 1.55 3.45 9.64
C GLY A 113 0.76 4.33 8.66
N ASP A 114 1.49 5.28 8.09
CA ASP A 114 1.04 6.33 7.17
C ASP A 114 0.59 5.82 5.78
N TRP A 115 0.59 4.51 5.56
CA TRP A 115 0.01 3.85 4.39
C TRP A 115 -1.52 3.69 4.47
N THR A 116 -2.14 4.20 5.53
CA THR A 116 -3.59 4.14 5.76
C THR A 116 -4.21 5.53 5.81
N PRO A 117 -5.40 5.75 5.23
CA PRO A 117 -6.06 7.06 5.19
C PRO A 117 -6.23 7.81 6.52
N ASN A 118 -6.47 7.06 7.60
CA ASN A 118 -6.84 7.62 8.90
C ASN A 118 -5.68 7.62 9.91
N HIS A 119 -4.46 7.31 9.48
CA HIS A 119 -3.29 7.30 10.35
C HIS A 119 -3.09 8.67 10.99
N LYS A 120 -3.16 8.71 12.31
CA LYS A 120 -2.75 9.88 13.09
C LYS A 120 -1.47 9.51 13.83
N CYS A 121 -0.39 10.25 13.57
CA CYS A 121 0.80 10.12 14.38
C CYS A 121 0.48 10.63 15.79
N ASN A 122 0.10 9.72 16.69
CA ASN A 122 0.01 10.02 18.10
C ASN A 122 1.44 10.14 18.65
N CYS A 123 1.67 11.06 19.59
CA CYS A 123 2.99 11.44 20.13
C CYS A 123 3.85 10.29 20.71
N THR A 124 3.36 9.05 20.73
CA THR A 124 4.06 7.84 21.15
C THR A 124 4.65 7.04 19.97
N CYS A 125 4.29 7.36 18.73
CA CYS A 125 4.93 6.79 17.55
C CYS A 125 6.16 7.62 17.21
N SER A 126 7.34 7.01 17.14
CA SER A 126 8.50 7.60 16.47
C SER A 126 8.23 7.65 14.97
N CYS A 127 7.37 8.58 14.57
CA CYS A 127 7.30 9.06 13.20
C CYS A 127 8.55 9.90 13.04
N ASP A 128 9.55 9.41 12.31
CA ASP A 128 10.69 10.24 11.96
C ASP A 128 10.16 11.44 11.16
N GLU A 129 9.99 12.55 11.88
CA GLU A 129 9.74 13.86 11.30
C GLU A 129 10.94 14.20 10.42
N GLN A 130 10.87 13.85 9.14
CA GLN A 130 11.66 14.53 8.13
C GLN A 130 11.05 15.94 7.96
N LYS A 131 11.37 16.82 8.91
CA LYS A 131 11.24 18.26 8.79
C LYS A 131 12.38 18.77 7.91
N GLY A 132 12.00 19.48 6.84
CA GLY A 132 12.74 20.59 6.24
C GLY A 132 14.02 20.25 5.50
#